data_AF-A0AAU4HJL2-F1
#
_entry.id   AF-A0AAU4HJL2-F1
#
_cell.length_a   1.000
_cell.length_b   1.000
_cell.length_c   1.000
_cell.angle_alpha   90.00
_cell.angle_beta   90.00
_cell.angle_gamma   90.00
#
_symmetry.space_group_name_H-M   'P 1'
#
loop_
_entity.id
_entity.type
_entity.pdbx_description
1 polymer ?
#
loop_
_entity_poly.entity_id
_entity_poly.type
_entity_poly.pdbx_seq_one_letter_code
_entity_poly.pdbx_strand_id
1 'polypeptide(L)'
;MPVFRWVLAVGLVLIGCSLGLYLASPGYPELRQVDLTVLHESADGTCTVRWADPFGQGEREGPYRCDPERDPILKAPYYDEGSGLGWDTGFVRSEGPDRGDLYELDQDSGPDDELTRISDTLVAVGLLVTIVGLVGGNIRAMARTSGVSPQVMRRARRLSDAAGAAAVDHQRAVEAVRAAWAPLHRELVDERLGRVPVARLRWAVRGRPGPGEWEQGGIRSVRDVLDAGAWELGRLPGVGPRAAGRALAAARRISDRVDATAAVRVDSERPQPRTTALLVALQVLVEGGAATRRTAAAGRALAERLEPLLADAEPCGGYREMLRAGPDRRRLARESVALLREELAAAARDGLADRFTQTSVDLLRGQNNDAAGLAARVDFDARPAEYCRVLVGVTGHGIVTAD
;
A
#
# COMPACT_ATOMS: atom_id res chain seq x y z
N MET A 1 22.90 2.33 10.58
CA MET A 1 23.71 2.35 11.81
C MET A 1 23.01 1.62 12.97
N PRO A 2 23.66 0.61 13.57
CA PRO A 2 23.13 -0.27 14.61
C PRO A 2 23.36 0.23 16.06
N VAL A 3 23.38 1.54 16.30
CA VAL A 3 23.74 2.13 17.61
C VAL A 3 22.93 1.53 18.77
N PHE A 4 21.59 1.46 18.65
CA PHE A 4 20.74 0.89 19.70
C PHE A 4 20.91 -0.62 19.90
N ARG A 5 21.33 -1.36 18.86
CA ARG A 5 21.69 -2.79 19.01
C ARG A 5 22.96 -2.96 19.82
N TRP A 6 23.95 -2.09 19.62
CA TRP A 6 25.18 -2.10 20.41
C TRP A 6 24.95 -1.61 21.84
N VAL A 7 24.12 -0.59 22.04
CA VAL A 7 23.70 -0.15 23.39
C VAL A 7 23.02 -1.29 24.15
N LEU A 8 22.10 -2.02 23.51
CA LEU A 8 21.46 -3.19 24.12
C LEU A 8 22.47 -4.30 24.45
N ALA A 9 23.40 -4.59 23.54
CA ALA A 9 24.43 -5.60 23.75
C ALA A 9 25.35 -5.24 24.93
N VAL A 10 25.76 -3.97 25.05
CA VAL A 10 26.57 -3.49 26.18
C VAL A 10 25.82 -3.63 27.50
N GLY A 11 24.53 -3.25 27.54
CA GLY A 11 23.71 -3.42 28.74
C GLY A 11 23.60 -4.88 29.21
N LEU A 12 23.39 -5.81 28.27
CA LEU A 12 23.34 -7.25 28.58
C LEU A 12 24.70 -7.81 29.03
N VAL A 13 25.81 -7.33 28.46
CA VAL A 13 27.15 -7.70 28.91
C VAL A 13 27.41 -7.24 30.34
N LEU A 14 27.04 -6.01 30.69
CA LEU A 14 27.21 -5.49 32.06
C LEU A 14 26.41 -6.29 33.08
N ILE A 15 25.16 -6.66 32.76
CA ILE A 15 24.34 -7.54 33.61
C ILE A 15 24.99 -8.93 33.74
N GLY A 16 25.50 -9.49 32.64
CA GLY A 16 26.22 -10.77 32.67
C GLY A 16 27.51 -10.71 33.51
N CYS A 17 28.26 -9.61 33.44
CA CYS A 17 29.45 -9.38 34.26
C CYS A 17 29.10 -9.29 35.75
N SER A 18 28.03 -8.59 36.12
CA SER A 18 27.53 -8.56 37.50
C SER A 18 27.15 -9.97 37.98
N LEU A 19 26.40 -10.73 37.19
CA LEU A 19 26.05 -12.11 37.56
C LEU A 19 27.31 -12.97 37.77
N GLY A 20 28.33 -12.79 36.92
CA GLY A 20 29.63 -13.46 37.08
C GLY A 20 30.35 -13.09 38.38
N LEU A 21 30.35 -11.80 38.74
CA LEU A 21 30.94 -11.33 40.01
C LEU A 21 30.15 -11.84 41.22
N TYR A 22 28.81 -11.83 41.15
CA TYR A 22 27.95 -12.35 42.20
C TYR A 22 28.17 -13.86 42.44
N LEU A 23 28.28 -14.65 41.36
CA LEU A 23 28.55 -16.09 41.46
C LEU A 23 29.99 -16.41 41.90
N ALA A 24 30.93 -15.49 41.68
CA ALA A 24 32.31 -15.62 42.14
C ALA A 24 32.52 -15.13 43.58
N SER A 25 31.53 -14.43 44.16
CA SER A 25 31.55 -14.03 45.56
C SER A 25 31.38 -15.27 46.44
N PRO A 26 32.32 -15.56 47.35
CA PRO A 26 32.15 -16.65 48.31
C PRO A 26 30.90 -16.38 49.15
N GLY A 27 30.11 -17.43 49.41
CA GLY A 27 28.94 -17.32 50.27
C GLY A 27 29.36 -16.84 51.68
N TYR A 28 28.47 -16.08 52.33
CA TYR A 28 28.68 -15.72 53.74
C TYR A 28 28.99 -16.97 54.56
N PRO A 29 30.03 -16.95 55.42
CA PRO A 29 30.33 -18.09 56.27
C PRO A 29 29.10 -18.43 57.10
N GLU A 30 28.84 -19.71 57.33
CA GLU A 30 27.82 -20.08 58.29
C GLU A 30 28.22 -19.52 59.67
N LEU A 31 27.29 -18.80 60.31
CA LEU A 31 27.51 -18.15 61.60
C LEU A 31 26.65 -18.83 62.66
N ARG A 32 27.22 -19.00 63.86
CA ARG A 32 26.48 -19.46 65.04
C ARG A 32 26.44 -18.36 66.08
N GLN A 33 25.24 -18.02 66.55
CA GLN A 33 25.07 -17.04 67.62
C GLN A 33 25.55 -17.63 68.95
N VAL A 34 26.28 -16.83 69.72
CA VAL A 34 26.80 -17.16 71.04
C VAL A 34 26.56 -16.00 72.00
N ASP A 35 26.41 -16.33 73.27
CA ASP A 35 26.30 -15.36 74.35
C ASP A 35 27.70 -14.85 74.74
N LEU A 36 27.84 -13.54 74.85
CA LEU A 36 29.08 -12.86 75.20
C LEU A 36 28.97 -12.29 76.62
N THR A 37 29.94 -12.60 77.46
CA THR A 37 30.10 -11.95 78.75
C THR A 37 31.07 -10.79 78.60
N VAL A 38 30.62 -9.56 78.85
CA VAL A 38 31.44 -8.35 78.71
C VAL A 38 32.26 -8.14 79.98
N LEU A 39 33.57 -8.30 79.85
CA LEU A 39 34.55 -8.12 80.93
C LEU A 39 34.89 -6.66 81.15
N HIS A 40 35.03 -5.90 80.06
CA HIS A 40 35.34 -4.49 80.10
C HIS A 40 34.74 -3.79 78.87
N GLU A 41 34.11 -2.64 79.04
CA GLU A 41 33.57 -1.79 77.97
C GLU A 41 34.23 -0.41 78.05
N SER A 42 34.91 -0.01 76.97
CA SER A 42 35.53 1.30 76.83
C SER A 42 34.51 2.33 76.34
N ALA A 43 34.74 3.62 76.60
CA ALA A 43 33.82 4.69 76.22
C ALA A 43 33.65 4.88 74.70
N ASP A 44 34.52 4.28 73.89
CA ASP A 44 34.45 4.24 72.43
C ASP A 44 33.67 3.05 71.87
N GLY A 45 33.11 2.20 72.75
CA GLY A 45 32.34 1.01 72.40
C GLY A 45 33.18 -0.26 72.22
N THR A 46 34.50 -0.19 72.43
CA THR A 46 35.37 -1.37 72.35
C THR A 46 35.29 -2.18 73.64
N CYS A 47 35.00 -3.47 73.51
CA CYS A 47 34.80 -4.40 74.60
C CYS A 47 35.83 -5.52 74.62
N THR A 48 36.16 -6.02 75.80
CA THR A 48 36.76 -7.34 75.96
C THR A 48 35.68 -8.29 76.41
N VAL A 49 35.44 -9.33 75.62
CA VAL A 49 34.35 -10.28 75.86
C VAL A 49 34.89 -11.69 76.02
N ARG A 50 34.13 -12.49 76.76
CA ARG A 50 34.36 -13.90 76.97
C ARG A 50 33.17 -14.69 76.46
N TRP A 51 33.42 -15.77 75.71
CA TRP A 51 32.37 -16.63 75.17
C TRP A 51 32.76 -18.10 75.26
N ALA A 52 31.76 -18.97 75.33
CA ALA A 52 31.97 -20.41 75.22
C ALA A 52 32.14 -20.77 73.74
N ASP A 53 33.25 -21.41 73.37
CA ASP A 53 33.47 -21.89 72.00
C ASP A 53 32.51 -23.04 71.71
N PRO A 54 31.52 -22.88 70.81
CA PRO A 54 30.50 -23.90 70.57
C PRO A 54 31.03 -25.09 69.74
N PHE A 55 32.28 -25.03 69.29
CA PHE A 55 32.94 -26.06 68.46
C PHE A 55 34.18 -26.68 69.10
N GLY A 56 34.71 -26.08 70.17
CA GLY A 56 35.82 -26.58 70.98
C GLY A 56 35.40 -26.97 72.40
N GLN A 57 36.38 -27.23 73.28
CA GLN A 57 36.15 -27.28 74.72
C GLN A 57 36.93 -26.14 75.40
N GLY A 58 36.21 -25.15 75.92
CA GLY A 58 36.78 -24.03 76.65
C GLY A 58 36.05 -22.71 76.41
N GLU A 59 36.33 -21.74 77.29
CA GLU A 59 35.97 -20.34 77.06
C GLU A 59 37.10 -19.64 76.31
N ARG A 60 36.76 -18.75 75.39
CA ARG A 60 37.68 -17.86 74.69
C ARG A 60 37.44 -16.43 75.14
N GLU A 61 38.50 -15.64 75.16
CA GLU A 61 38.45 -14.21 75.43
C GLU A 61 39.09 -13.44 74.28
N GLY A 62 38.52 -12.28 73.95
CA GLY A 62 38.99 -11.49 72.83
C GLY A 62 38.38 -10.09 72.78
N PRO A 63 38.96 -9.20 71.96
CA PRO A 63 38.34 -7.93 71.65
C PRO A 63 37.06 -8.15 70.86
N TYR A 64 36.06 -7.30 71.09
CA TYR A 64 34.80 -7.24 70.36
C TYR A 64 34.23 -5.82 70.41
N ARG A 65 33.34 -5.47 69.50
CA ARG A 65 32.62 -4.19 69.55
C ARG A 65 31.21 -4.41 70.08
N CYS A 66 30.95 -3.99 71.32
CA CYS A 66 29.61 -4.14 71.90
C CYS A 66 28.58 -3.31 71.14
N ASP A 67 27.32 -3.75 71.16
CA ASP A 67 26.23 -2.98 70.58
C ASP A 67 26.04 -1.65 71.34
N PRO A 68 26.20 -0.48 70.68
CA PRO A 68 26.04 0.82 71.33
C PRO A 68 24.59 1.06 71.78
N GLU A 69 23.61 0.43 71.13
CA GLU A 69 22.17 0.54 71.44
C GLU A 69 21.70 -0.49 72.47
N ARG A 70 22.62 -1.31 73.00
CA ARG A 70 22.31 -2.29 74.05
C ARG A 70 21.63 -1.62 75.25
N ASP A 71 20.52 -2.23 75.68
CA ASP A 71 19.73 -1.80 76.84
C ASP A 71 20.65 -1.59 78.06
N PRO A 72 20.57 -0.44 78.77
CA PRO A 72 21.38 -0.19 79.97
C PRO A 72 21.32 -1.29 81.02
N ILE A 73 20.23 -2.07 81.10
CA ILE A 73 20.12 -3.20 82.04
C ILE A 73 21.09 -4.34 81.72
N LEU A 74 21.54 -4.47 80.48
CA LEU A 74 22.48 -5.50 80.02
C LEU A 74 23.94 -5.04 80.17
N LYS A 75 24.18 -3.78 80.56
CA LYS A 75 25.52 -3.23 80.81
C LYS A 75 25.92 -3.42 82.27
N ALA A 76 27.23 -3.55 82.52
CA ALA A 76 27.76 -3.52 83.87
C ALA A 76 27.42 -2.19 84.57
N PRO A 77 27.07 -2.18 85.87
CA PRO A 77 26.93 -3.33 86.77
C PRO A 77 25.51 -3.93 86.81
N TYR A 78 24.58 -3.46 85.98
CA TYR A 78 23.14 -3.72 86.12
C TYR A 78 22.70 -5.12 85.68
N TYR A 79 23.50 -5.80 84.85
CA TYR A 79 23.17 -7.13 84.35
C TYR A 79 23.34 -8.24 85.40
N ASP A 80 24.50 -8.27 86.05
CA ASP A 80 24.81 -9.20 87.13
C ASP A 80 25.44 -8.45 88.30
N GLU A 81 24.60 -8.10 89.29
CA GLU A 81 24.99 -7.34 90.49
C GLU A 81 26.08 -8.04 91.31
N GLY A 82 26.29 -9.36 91.12
CA GLY A 82 27.28 -10.15 91.85
C GLY A 82 28.69 -10.16 91.22
N SER A 83 28.79 -10.05 89.90
CA SER A 83 30.07 -10.10 89.16
C SER A 83 30.50 -8.76 88.58
N GLY A 84 29.56 -7.82 88.41
CA GLY A 84 29.83 -6.52 87.79
C GLY A 84 30.12 -6.62 86.29
N LEU A 85 29.69 -7.71 85.64
CA LEU A 85 29.89 -7.96 84.21
C LEU A 85 28.66 -7.57 83.40
N GLY A 86 28.86 -7.26 82.12
CA GLY A 86 27.78 -7.04 81.16
C GLY A 86 27.50 -8.27 80.30
N TRP A 87 26.48 -8.20 79.46
CA TRP A 87 26.15 -9.25 78.50
C TRP A 87 25.90 -8.69 77.12
N ASP A 88 26.32 -9.42 76.10
CA ASP A 88 26.03 -9.12 74.69
C ASP A 88 25.76 -10.42 73.92
N THR A 89 25.38 -10.30 72.66
CA THR A 89 25.36 -11.43 71.73
C THR A 89 26.34 -11.20 70.60
N GLY A 90 27.04 -12.27 70.21
CA GLY A 90 27.97 -12.26 69.09
C GLY A 90 27.71 -13.42 68.15
N PHE A 91 28.39 -13.40 67.02
CA PHE A 91 28.41 -14.50 66.07
C PHE A 91 29.82 -15.06 65.99
N VAL A 92 29.96 -16.38 65.91
CA VAL A 92 31.24 -17.05 65.63
C VAL A 92 31.17 -17.79 64.30
N ARG A 93 32.32 -17.88 63.61
CA ARG A 93 32.45 -18.61 62.35
C ARG A 93 32.30 -20.12 62.61
N SER A 94 31.41 -20.80 61.88
CA SER A 94 31.23 -22.25 62.02
C SER A 94 32.12 -23.09 61.11
N GLU A 95 32.78 -22.47 60.13
CA GLU A 95 33.59 -23.13 59.10
C GLU A 95 34.92 -22.41 58.84
N GLY A 96 35.86 -23.10 58.17
CA GLY A 96 37.16 -22.54 57.79
C GLY A 96 38.26 -22.64 58.85
N PRO A 97 39.45 -22.07 58.58
CA PRO A 97 40.59 -22.10 59.50
C PRO A 97 40.35 -21.29 60.78
N ASP A 98 39.46 -20.30 60.74
CA ASP A 98 39.14 -19.39 61.86
C ASP A 98 37.86 -19.82 62.62
N ARG A 99 37.54 -21.13 62.58
CA ARG A 99 36.34 -21.67 63.21
C ARG A 99 36.36 -21.45 64.73
N GLY A 100 35.28 -20.88 65.26
CA GLY A 100 35.12 -20.54 66.67
C GLY A 100 35.58 -19.12 67.05
N ASP A 101 36.19 -18.38 66.11
CA ASP A 101 36.54 -16.97 66.31
C ASP A 101 35.32 -16.06 66.13
N LEU A 102 35.29 -14.96 66.89
CA LEU A 102 34.24 -13.96 66.81
C LEU A 102 34.24 -13.28 65.43
N TYR A 103 33.06 -13.22 64.84
CA TYR A 103 32.78 -12.52 63.61
C TYR A 103 32.33 -11.10 63.93
N GLU A 104 33.15 -10.11 63.58
CA GLU A 104 32.78 -8.71 63.66
C GLU A 104 32.14 -8.25 62.34
N LEU A 105 30.85 -7.88 62.41
CA LEU A 105 30.06 -7.43 61.26
C LEU A 105 30.63 -6.16 60.57
N ASP A 106 31.36 -5.32 61.31
CA ASP A 106 31.88 -4.02 60.83
C ASP A 106 33.33 -4.10 60.29
N GLN A 107 34.16 -5.04 60.79
CA GLN A 107 35.58 -5.13 60.40
C GLN A 107 35.81 -5.98 59.15
N ASP A 108 34.91 -6.90 58.81
CA ASP A 108 35.06 -7.77 57.63
C ASP A 108 34.51 -7.14 56.35
N SER A 109 34.82 -5.85 56.14
CA SER A 109 34.77 -5.21 54.81
C SER A 109 35.91 -5.76 53.94
N GLY A 110 35.89 -7.08 53.71
CA GLY A 110 36.86 -7.78 52.89
C GLY A 110 36.71 -7.44 51.40
N PRO A 111 37.61 -7.96 50.54
CA PRO A 111 37.50 -7.83 49.08
C PRO A 111 36.15 -8.31 48.52
N ASP A 112 35.40 -9.11 49.29
CA ASP A 112 34.10 -9.65 48.93
C ASP A 112 32.95 -8.60 48.98
N ASP A 113 33.00 -7.63 49.91
CA ASP A 113 32.04 -6.51 49.92
C ASP A 113 32.25 -5.57 48.71
N GLU A 114 33.52 -5.42 48.31
CA GLU A 114 33.88 -4.65 47.11
C GLU A 114 33.36 -5.32 45.83
N LEU A 115 33.44 -6.65 45.73
CA LEU A 115 32.88 -7.42 44.61
C LEU A 115 31.36 -7.30 44.52
N THR A 116 30.66 -7.38 45.66
CA THR A 116 29.19 -7.20 45.72
C THR A 116 28.78 -5.78 45.31
N ARG A 117 29.49 -4.76 45.79
CA ARG A 117 29.22 -3.36 45.43
C ARG A 117 29.47 -3.07 43.95
N ILE A 118 30.54 -3.63 43.38
CA ILE A 118 30.82 -3.52 41.94
C ILE A 118 29.74 -4.26 41.15
N SER A 119 29.30 -5.42 41.62
CA SER A 119 28.20 -6.19 41.02
C SER A 119 26.89 -5.38 40.97
N ASP A 120 26.46 -4.81 42.09
CA ASP A 120 25.23 -3.99 42.16
C ASP A 120 25.29 -2.78 41.23
N THR A 121 26.46 -2.12 41.18
CA THR A 121 26.69 -0.99 40.28
C THR A 121 26.60 -1.41 38.82
N LEU A 122 27.18 -2.56 38.45
CA LEU A 122 27.14 -3.10 37.09
C LEU A 122 25.72 -3.51 36.67
N VAL A 123 24.92 -4.11 37.55
CA VAL A 123 23.50 -4.40 37.26
C VAL A 123 22.70 -3.13 37.10
N ALA A 124 22.86 -2.13 37.99
CA ALA A 124 22.12 -0.88 37.90
C ALA A 124 22.41 -0.13 36.59
N VAL A 125 23.70 0.01 36.24
CA VAL A 125 24.11 0.63 34.97
C VAL A 125 23.67 -0.22 33.78
N GLY A 126 23.85 -1.54 33.84
CA GLY A 126 23.47 -2.47 32.78
C GLY A 126 21.97 -2.46 32.49
N LEU A 127 21.12 -2.39 33.52
CA LEU A 127 19.67 -2.23 33.39
C LEU A 127 19.30 -0.90 32.72
N LEU A 128 19.90 0.21 33.16
CA LEU A 128 19.64 1.53 32.60
C LEU A 128 20.02 1.59 31.11
N VAL A 129 21.20 1.08 30.76
CA VAL A 129 21.68 1.00 29.37
C VAL A 129 20.77 0.10 28.52
N THR A 130 20.31 -1.03 29.08
CA THR A 130 19.36 -1.95 28.42
C THR A 130 18.02 -1.28 28.15
N ILE A 131 17.47 -0.55 29.12
CA ILE A 131 16.23 0.21 28.96
C ILE A 131 16.39 1.27 27.86
N VAL A 132 17.49 2.03 27.85
CA VAL A 132 17.76 3.03 26.80
C VAL A 132 17.88 2.37 25.43
N GLY A 133 18.56 1.23 25.32
CA GLY A 133 18.67 0.46 24.09
C GLY A 133 17.32 -0.04 23.57
N LEU A 134 16.49 -0.59 24.48
CA LEU A 134 15.16 -1.11 24.17
C LEU A 134 14.20 0.00 23.77
N VAL A 135 14.09 1.06 24.57
CA VAL A 135 13.19 2.20 24.34
C VAL A 135 13.62 2.98 23.10
N GLY A 136 14.91 3.32 22.97
CA GLY A 136 15.44 4.02 21.81
C GLY A 136 15.32 3.21 20.51
N GLY A 137 15.53 1.89 20.59
CA GLY A 137 15.30 0.96 19.49
C GLY A 137 13.82 0.92 19.05
N ASN A 138 12.89 0.82 20.00
CA ASN A 138 11.46 0.80 19.74
C ASN A 138 10.93 2.14 19.19
N ILE A 139 11.32 3.28 19.78
CA ILE A 139 10.95 4.62 19.29
C ILE A 139 11.44 4.81 17.86
N ARG A 140 12.69 4.42 17.55
CA ARG A 140 13.24 4.54 16.20
C ARG A 140 12.55 3.59 15.21
N ALA A 141 12.17 2.38 15.64
CA ALA A 141 11.39 1.46 14.82
C ALA A 141 10.01 2.04 14.52
N MET A 142 9.31 2.56 15.54
CA MET A 142 8.04 3.28 15.39
C MET A 142 8.16 4.52 14.49
N ALA A 143 9.20 5.34 14.63
CA ALA A 143 9.42 6.50 13.76
C ALA A 143 9.71 6.12 12.29
N ARG A 144 10.21 4.90 12.05
CA ARG A 144 10.41 4.37 10.70
C ARG A 144 9.16 3.77 10.09
N THR A 145 8.26 3.26 10.92
CA THR A 145 6.98 2.68 10.50
C THR A 145 5.81 3.66 10.62
N SER A 146 6.02 4.83 11.22
CA SER A 146 5.03 5.90 11.28
C SER A 146 4.68 6.37 9.87
N GLY A 147 3.38 6.39 9.57
CA GLY A 147 2.85 6.69 8.24
C GLY A 147 2.37 5.48 7.44
N VAL A 148 2.52 4.26 7.96
CA VAL A 148 1.84 3.08 7.40
C VAL A 148 0.32 3.27 7.52
N SER A 149 -0.38 3.21 6.38
CA SER A 149 -1.82 3.45 6.30
C SER A 149 -2.48 2.49 5.30
N PRO A 150 -2.51 1.18 5.60
CA PRO A 150 -2.97 0.16 4.66
C PRO A 150 -4.45 0.33 4.29
N GLN A 151 -5.26 0.89 5.20
CA GLN A 151 -6.67 1.18 4.93
C GLN A 151 -6.86 2.30 3.91
N VAL A 152 -6.05 3.37 3.98
CA VAL A 152 -6.08 4.47 2.99
C VAL A 152 -5.69 3.92 1.62
N MET A 153 -4.60 3.14 1.55
CA MET A 153 -4.16 2.51 0.31
C MET A 153 -5.22 1.58 -0.30
N ARG A 154 -5.86 0.74 0.52
CA ARG A 154 -6.95 -0.13 0.05
C ARG A 154 -8.15 0.66 -0.47
N ARG A 155 -8.54 1.74 0.22
CA ARG A 155 -9.65 2.60 -0.21
C ARG A 155 -9.31 3.34 -1.50
N ALA A 156 -8.11 3.90 -1.61
CA ALA A 156 -7.65 4.59 -2.81
C ALA A 156 -7.58 3.66 -4.02
N ARG A 157 -7.05 2.43 -3.86
CA ARG A 157 -7.07 1.41 -4.93
C ARG A 157 -8.48 1.07 -5.36
N ARG A 158 -9.37 0.75 -4.42
CA ARG A 158 -10.79 0.45 -4.75
C ARG A 158 -11.47 1.58 -5.51
N LEU A 159 -11.23 2.83 -5.13
CA LEU A 159 -11.76 3.99 -5.83
C LEU A 159 -11.17 4.11 -7.25
N SER A 160 -9.84 3.94 -7.39
CA SER A 160 -9.15 3.95 -8.68
C SER A 160 -9.65 2.83 -9.59
N ASP A 161 -9.84 1.63 -9.06
CA ASP A 161 -10.33 0.45 -9.79
C ASP A 161 -11.78 0.69 -10.27
N ALA A 162 -12.66 1.21 -9.41
CA ALA A 162 -14.03 1.54 -9.78
C ALA A 162 -14.08 2.64 -10.86
N ALA A 163 -13.26 3.70 -10.70
CA ALA A 163 -13.15 4.80 -11.64
C ALA A 163 -12.63 4.32 -13.02
N GLY A 164 -11.60 3.48 -13.02
CA GLY A 164 -11.05 2.86 -14.21
C GLY A 164 -12.03 1.92 -14.90
N ALA A 165 -12.74 1.08 -14.14
CA ALA A 165 -13.76 0.17 -14.66
C ALA A 165 -14.87 0.92 -15.41
N ALA A 166 -15.44 1.98 -14.81
CA ALA A 166 -16.46 2.79 -15.47
C ALA A 166 -15.96 3.41 -16.80
N ALA A 167 -14.71 3.87 -16.85
CA ALA A 167 -14.12 4.42 -18.05
C ALA A 167 -13.89 3.37 -19.15
N VAL A 168 -13.42 2.17 -18.77
CA VAL A 168 -13.18 1.04 -19.68
C VAL A 168 -14.49 0.49 -20.22
N ASP A 169 -15.51 0.31 -19.37
CA ASP A 169 -16.80 -0.23 -19.81
C ASP A 169 -17.53 0.75 -20.74
N HIS A 170 -17.40 2.05 -20.51
CA HIS A 170 -17.93 3.05 -21.43
C HIS A 170 -17.23 3.00 -22.79
N GLN A 171 -15.90 2.87 -22.78
CA GLN A 171 -15.11 2.73 -24.01
C GLN A 171 -15.52 1.46 -24.78
N ARG A 172 -15.73 0.33 -24.09
CA ARG A 172 -16.22 -0.91 -24.70
C ARG A 172 -17.59 -0.73 -25.34
N ALA A 173 -18.52 -0.04 -24.67
CA ALA A 173 -19.83 0.25 -25.23
C ALA A 173 -19.75 1.12 -26.51
N VAL A 174 -18.87 2.14 -26.51
CA VAL A 174 -18.59 2.97 -27.70
C VAL A 174 -17.98 2.14 -28.83
N GLU A 175 -17.05 1.24 -28.51
CA GLU A 175 -16.42 0.34 -29.49
C GLU A 175 -17.41 -0.68 -30.06
N ALA A 176 -18.34 -1.19 -29.25
CA ALA A 176 -19.42 -2.07 -29.71
C ALA A 176 -20.30 -1.38 -30.76
N VAL A 177 -20.66 -0.11 -30.55
CA VAL A 177 -21.39 0.69 -31.55
C VAL A 177 -20.58 0.84 -32.83
N ARG A 178 -19.29 1.18 -32.73
CA ARG A 178 -18.42 1.32 -33.91
C ARG A 178 -18.27 0.01 -34.68
N ALA A 179 -18.12 -1.11 -33.97
CA ALA A 179 -18.01 -2.44 -34.56
C ALA A 179 -19.28 -2.87 -35.27
N ALA A 180 -20.47 -2.57 -34.71
CA ALA A 180 -21.75 -2.83 -35.35
C ALA A 180 -22.04 -1.91 -36.54
N TRP A 181 -21.62 -0.63 -36.46
CA TRP A 181 -21.86 0.38 -37.48
C TRP A 181 -20.94 0.24 -38.71
N ALA A 182 -19.65 -0.04 -38.50
CA ALA A 182 -18.64 -0.07 -39.56
C ALA A 182 -19.00 -0.95 -40.78
N PRO A 183 -19.49 -2.20 -40.64
CA PRO A 183 -19.87 -3.00 -41.80
C PRO A 183 -21.07 -2.42 -42.56
N LEU A 184 -22.08 -1.90 -41.84
CA LEU A 184 -23.28 -1.30 -42.44
C LEU A 184 -22.92 -0.04 -43.26
N HIS A 185 -22.05 0.80 -42.70
CA HIS A 185 -21.60 2.02 -43.38
C HIS A 185 -20.74 1.70 -44.60
N ARG A 186 -19.82 0.73 -44.49
CA ARG A 186 -19.01 0.30 -45.63
C ARG A 186 -19.87 -0.22 -46.78
N GLU A 187 -20.84 -1.09 -46.50
CA GLU A 187 -21.76 -1.62 -47.52
C GLU A 187 -22.57 -0.51 -48.20
N LEU A 188 -23.01 0.48 -47.43
CA LEU A 188 -23.74 1.64 -47.97
C LEU A 188 -22.85 2.53 -48.86
N VAL A 189 -21.61 2.80 -48.44
CA VAL A 189 -20.65 3.58 -49.24
C VAL A 189 -20.34 2.84 -50.54
N ASP A 190 -20.09 1.55 -50.45
CA ASP A 190 -19.85 0.63 -51.57
C ASP A 190 -21.00 0.61 -52.58
N GLU A 191 -22.24 0.46 -52.09
CA GLU A 191 -23.44 0.49 -52.91
C GLU A 191 -23.61 1.85 -53.61
N ARG A 192 -23.37 2.94 -52.87
CA ARG A 192 -23.51 4.30 -53.40
C ARG A 192 -22.44 4.62 -54.43
N LEU A 193 -21.19 4.22 -54.21
CA LEU A 193 -20.10 4.37 -55.17
C LEU A 193 -20.30 3.51 -56.43
N GLY A 194 -20.86 2.31 -56.28
CA GLY A 194 -21.24 1.45 -57.41
C GLY A 194 -22.31 2.08 -58.31
N ARG A 195 -23.16 2.96 -57.77
CA ARG A 195 -24.15 3.73 -58.54
C ARG A 195 -23.60 5.01 -59.17
N VAL A 196 -22.42 5.50 -58.77
CA VAL A 196 -21.83 6.69 -59.39
C VAL A 196 -21.13 6.27 -60.67
N PRO A 197 -21.60 6.67 -61.86
CA PRO A 197 -21.00 6.25 -63.12
C PRO A 197 -19.61 6.86 -63.28
N VAL A 198 -18.69 6.11 -63.91
CA VAL A 198 -17.32 6.57 -64.22
C VAL A 198 -17.30 7.87 -65.05
N ALA A 199 -18.39 8.13 -65.79
CA ALA A 199 -18.59 9.40 -66.50
C ALA A 199 -18.49 10.65 -65.60
N ARG A 200 -18.82 10.53 -64.30
CA ARG A 200 -18.65 11.60 -63.30
C ARG A 200 -17.20 11.88 -62.93
N LEU A 201 -16.23 11.09 -63.36
CA LEU A 201 -14.80 11.36 -63.16
C LEU A 201 -14.17 12.11 -64.35
N ARG A 202 -14.86 12.17 -65.50
CA ARG A 202 -14.35 12.73 -66.76
C ARG A 202 -13.93 14.20 -66.68
N TRP A 203 -14.57 15.00 -65.83
CA TRP A 203 -14.21 16.42 -65.67
C TRP A 203 -12.88 16.63 -64.94
N ALA A 204 -12.37 15.62 -64.22
CA ALA A 204 -11.12 15.71 -63.46
C ALA A 204 -9.87 15.32 -64.26
N VAL A 205 -10.04 14.74 -65.46
CA VAL A 205 -8.93 14.28 -66.32
C VAL A 205 -8.87 15.14 -67.58
N ARG A 206 -7.88 16.05 -67.66
CA ARG A 206 -7.54 16.72 -68.93
C ARG A 206 -6.83 15.71 -69.84
N GLY A 207 -7.34 15.53 -71.06
CA GLY A 207 -6.85 14.56 -72.06
C GLY A 207 -7.62 13.24 -71.98
N ARG A 208 -8.58 13.03 -72.90
CA ARG A 208 -9.63 12.01 -72.89
C ARG A 208 -9.09 10.60 -73.18
N PRO A 209 -9.46 9.62 -72.34
CA PRO A 209 -9.96 8.36 -72.82
C PRO A 209 -11.49 8.48 -73.04
N GLY A 210 -12.02 7.88 -74.10
CA GLY A 210 -13.46 7.90 -74.40
C GLY A 210 -14.27 7.12 -73.35
N PRO A 211 -15.55 7.46 -73.07
CA PRO A 211 -16.38 6.68 -72.14
C PRO A 211 -16.43 5.18 -72.50
N GLY A 212 -16.33 4.84 -73.79
CA GLY A 212 -16.27 3.45 -74.26
C GLY A 212 -14.99 2.69 -73.89
N GLU A 213 -13.85 3.34 -73.65
CA GLU A 213 -12.59 2.65 -73.34
C GLU A 213 -12.56 2.12 -71.90
N TRP A 214 -13.18 2.85 -70.96
CA TRP A 214 -13.35 2.40 -69.58
C TRP A 214 -14.41 1.30 -69.47
N GLU A 215 -15.52 1.45 -70.20
CA GLU A 215 -16.60 0.45 -70.23
C GLU A 215 -16.15 -0.85 -70.90
N GLN A 216 -15.37 -0.79 -71.98
CA GLN A 216 -14.74 -1.97 -72.61
C GLN A 216 -13.75 -2.68 -71.69
N GLY A 217 -13.10 -1.92 -70.78
CA GLY A 217 -12.26 -2.46 -69.71
C GLY A 217 -13.03 -2.96 -68.47
N GLY A 218 -14.37 -2.97 -68.51
CA GLY A 218 -15.21 -3.42 -67.38
C GLY A 218 -15.41 -2.39 -66.27
N ILE A 219 -14.84 -1.19 -66.39
CA ILE A 219 -14.89 -0.13 -65.38
C ILE A 219 -16.09 0.77 -65.64
N ARG A 220 -17.18 0.59 -64.88
CA ARG A 220 -18.46 1.28 -65.10
C ARG A 220 -18.77 2.30 -64.00
N SER A 221 -18.20 2.12 -62.82
CA SER A 221 -18.49 2.93 -61.63
C SER A 221 -17.24 3.53 -60.99
N VAL A 222 -17.46 4.48 -60.08
CA VAL A 222 -16.38 5.02 -59.23
C VAL A 222 -15.80 3.93 -58.32
N ARG A 223 -16.63 2.95 -57.89
CA ARG A 223 -16.17 1.78 -57.15
C ARG A 223 -15.16 0.97 -57.95
N ASP A 224 -15.49 0.64 -59.20
CA ASP A 224 -14.59 -0.14 -60.07
C ASP A 224 -13.23 0.56 -60.27
N VAL A 225 -13.21 1.90 -60.33
CA VAL A 225 -11.98 2.70 -60.39
C VAL A 225 -11.15 2.60 -59.11
N LEU A 226 -11.79 2.57 -57.94
CA LEU A 226 -11.10 2.40 -56.66
C LEU A 226 -10.54 0.98 -56.50
N ASP A 227 -11.33 -0.03 -56.91
CA ASP A 227 -10.97 -1.45 -56.82
C ASP A 227 -9.81 -1.80 -57.77
N ALA A 228 -9.83 -1.30 -59.02
CA ALA A 228 -8.76 -1.52 -59.99
C ALA A 228 -7.44 -0.78 -59.63
N GLY A 229 -7.54 0.40 -59.01
CA GLY A 229 -6.38 1.19 -58.63
C GLY A 229 -5.57 1.76 -59.81
N ALA A 230 -4.59 2.63 -59.53
CA ALA A 230 -3.93 3.42 -60.58
C ALA A 230 -3.10 2.58 -61.57
N TRP A 231 -2.58 1.43 -61.12
CA TRP A 231 -1.75 0.58 -61.96
C TRP A 231 -2.58 -0.21 -62.97
N GLU A 232 -3.66 -0.86 -62.55
CA GLU A 232 -4.50 -1.63 -63.49
C GLU A 232 -5.21 -0.72 -64.48
N LEU A 233 -5.69 0.43 -64.01
CA LEU A 233 -6.28 1.45 -64.88
C LEU A 233 -5.29 1.98 -65.93
N GLY A 234 -4.01 2.09 -65.58
CA GLY A 234 -2.95 2.52 -66.51
C GLY A 234 -2.58 1.48 -67.57
N ARG A 235 -3.09 0.24 -67.47
CA ARG A 235 -2.93 -0.81 -68.47
C ARG A 235 -4.09 -0.85 -69.47
N LEU A 236 -5.16 -0.08 -69.25
CA LEU A 236 -6.30 -0.03 -70.16
C LEU A 236 -5.92 0.71 -71.46
N PRO A 237 -6.37 0.22 -72.64
CA PRO A 237 -6.17 0.91 -73.91
C PRO A 237 -6.67 2.37 -73.84
N GLY A 238 -5.82 3.33 -74.22
CA GLY A 238 -6.16 4.76 -74.19
C GLY A 238 -5.97 5.45 -72.82
N VAL A 239 -5.68 4.72 -71.74
CA VAL A 239 -5.51 5.28 -70.39
C VAL A 239 -4.05 5.22 -69.94
N GLY A 240 -3.33 6.34 -70.05
CA GLY A 240 -1.94 6.42 -69.56
C GLY A 240 -1.83 6.52 -68.01
N PRO A 241 -0.64 6.23 -67.42
CA PRO A 241 -0.44 6.22 -65.96
C PRO A 241 -0.81 7.54 -65.25
N ARG A 242 -0.57 8.69 -65.89
CA ARG A 242 -0.94 10.01 -65.35
C ARG A 242 -2.46 10.22 -65.34
N ALA A 243 -3.17 9.69 -66.35
CA ALA A 243 -4.62 9.76 -66.42
C ALA A 243 -5.26 8.84 -65.37
N ALA A 244 -4.75 7.63 -65.22
CA ALA A 244 -5.13 6.68 -64.18
C ALA A 244 -4.93 7.25 -62.76
N GLY A 245 -3.77 7.86 -62.49
CA GLY A 245 -3.50 8.51 -61.19
C GLY A 245 -4.47 9.67 -60.89
N ARG A 246 -4.81 10.49 -61.88
CA ARG A 246 -5.81 11.56 -61.72
C ARG A 246 -7.22 11.03 -61.50
N ALA A 247 -7.60 9.98 -62.24
CA ALA A 247 -8.90 9.32 -62.09
C ALA A 247 -9.05 8.71 -60.69
N LEU A 248 -8.03 8.01 -60.19
CA LEU A 248 -8.02 7.46 -58.83
C LEU A 248 -8.09 8.58 -57.78
N ALA A 249 -7.33 9.66 -57.94
CA ALA A 249 -7.39 10.80 -57.01
C ALA A 249 -8.78 11.46 -57.00
N ALA A 250 -9.44 11.55 -58.16
CA ALA A 250 -10.81 12.05 -58.26
C ALA A 250 -11.83 11.09 -57.62
N ALA A 251 -11.66 9.78 -57.84
CA ALA A 251 -12.48 8.75 -57.22
C ALA A 251 -12.37 8.78 -55.69
N ARG A 252 -11.16 8.94 -55.14
CA ARG A 252 -10.95 9.13 -53.70
C ARG A 252 -11.70 10.35 -53.16
N ARG A 253 -11.61 11.51 -53.82
CA ARG A 253 -12.38 12.70 -53.41
C ARG A 253 -13.89 12.51 -53.46
N ILE A 254 -14.39 11.71 -54.42
CA ILE A 254 -15.82 11.35 -54.46
C ILE A 254 -16.14 10.38 -53.33
N SER A 255 -15.30 9.38 -53.08
CA SER A 255 -15.39 8.46 -51.94
C SER A 255 -15.48 9.22 -50.63
N ASP A 256 -14.54 10.12 -50.35
CA ASP A 256 -14.52 10.93 -49.13
C ASP A 256 -15.81 11.74 -48.94
N ARG A 257 -16.39 12.24 -50.04
CA ARG A 257 -17.66 12.98 -49.99
C ARG A 257 -18.87 12.07 -49.77
N VAL A 258 -18.87 10.89 -50.40
CA VAL A 258 -19.93 9.88 -50.21
C VAL A 258 -19.88 9.35 -48.78
N ASP A 259 -18.70 9.03 -48.28
CA ASP A 259 -18.41 8.61 -46.92
C ASP A 259 -19.02 9.60 -45.91
N ALA A 260 -18.65 10.89 -46.03
CA ALA A 260 -19.12 11.97 -45.16
C ALA A 260 -20.64 12.24 -45.20
N THR A 261 -21.35 11.77 -46.23
CA THR A 261 -22.80 11.97 -46.39
C THR A 261 -23.61 10.67 -46.29
N ALA A 262 -22.94 9.53 -46.10
CA ALA A 262 -23.58 8.23 -45.98
C ALA A 262 -24.20 8.08 -44.58
N ALA A 263 -25.52 7.98 -44.53
CA ALA A 263 -26.29 7.73 -43.32
C ALA A 263 -26.91 6.34 -43.38
N VAL A 264 -26.70 5.54 -42.34
CA VAL A 264 -27.20 4.17 -42.27
C VAL A 264 -28.73 4.20 -42.20
N ARG A 265 -29.38 3.41 -43.07
CA ARG A 265 -30.83 3.28 -43.07
C ARG A 265 -31.30 2.22 -42.10
N VAL A 266 -32.26 2.58 -41.28
CA VAL A 266 -32.95 1.67 -40.38
C VAL A 266 -34.35 1.46 -40.94
N ASP A 267 -34.57 0.27 -41.51
CA ASP A 267 -35.86 -0.14 -42.08
C ASP A 267 -36.81 -0.56 -40.95
N SER A 268 -38.05 -0.08 -41.03
CA SER A 268 -39.14 -0.31 -40.08
C SER A 268 -39.90 -1.61 -40.36
N GLU A 269 -40.01 -2.01 -41.64
CA GLU A 269 -40.80 -3.15 -42.08
C GLU A 269 -40.02 -4.47 -42.07
N ARG A 270 -38.70 -4.42 -42.24
CA ARG A 270 -37.83 -5.61 -42.28
C ARG A 270 -36.61 -5.47 -41.36
N PRO A 271 -36.70 -5.87 -40.09
CA PRO A 271 -35.58 -5.85 -39.17
C PRO A 271 -34.45 -6.79 -39.64
N GLN A 272 -33.32 -6.20 -40.03
CA GLN A 272 -32.13 -6.96 -40.40
C GLN A 272 -31.27 -7.24 -39.15
N PRO A 273 -30.71 -8.45 -38.97
CA PRO A 273 -29.93 -8.80 -37.78
C PRO A 273 -28.78 -7.84 -37.44
N ARG A 274 -28.11 -7.30 -38.47
CA ARG A 274 -27.00 -6.35 -38.29
C ARG A 274 -27.46 -4.97 -37.81
N THR A 275 -28.59 -4.49 -38.34
CA THR A 275 -29.21 -3.24 -37.88
C THR A 275 -29.75 -3.38 -36.46
N THR A 276 -30.31 -4.55 -36.12
CA THR A 276 -30.71 -4.87 -34.75
C THR A 276 -29.50 -4.84 -33.80
N ALA A 277 -28.36 -5.42 -34.20
CA ALA A 277 -27.13 -5.36 -33.39
C ALA A 277 -26.65 -3.92 -33.15
N LEU A 278 -26.75 -3.05 -34.16
CA LEU A 278 -26.44 -1.62 -33.99
C LEU A 278 -27.40 -0.93 -33.00
N LEU A 279 -28.70 -1.20 -33.08
CA LEU A 279 -29.69 -0.62 -32.16
C LEU A 279 -29.47 -1.10 -30.72
N VAL A 280 -29.16 -2.38 -30.52
CA VAL A 280 -28.82 -2.92 -29.19
C VAL A 280 -27.59 -2.23 -28.62
N ALA A 281 -26.52 -2.07 -29.42
CA ALA A 281 -25.32 -1.38 -28.96
C ALA A 281 -25.57 0.11 -28.64
N LEU A 282 -26.41 0.79 -29.42
CA LEU A 282 -26.78 2.19 -29.17
C LEU A 282 -27.66 2.34 -27.94
N GLN A 283 -28.59 1.40 -27.68
CA GLN A 283 -29.51 1.45 -26.55
C GLN A 283 -28.75 1.59 -25.22
N VAL A 284 -27.66 0.83 -25.04
CA VAL A 284 -26.81 0.91 -23.83
C VAL A 284 -26.31 2.34 -23.56
N LEU A 285 -25.92 3.07 -24.60
CA LEU A 285 -25.45 4.44 -24.48
C LEU A 285 -26.59 5.46 -24.36
N VAL A 286 -27.75 5.19 -24.96
CA VAL A 286 -28.95 6.03 -24.85
C VAL A 286 -29.54 5.94 -23.44
N GLU A 287 -29.68 4.75 -22.88
CA GLU A 287 -30.17 4.52 -21.52
C GLU A 287 -29.28 5.17 -20.46
N GLY A 288 -27.96 5.07 -20.59
CA GLY A 288 -27.02 5.75 -19.70
C GLY A 288 -26.97 7.28 -19.89
N GLY A 289 -27.30 7.75 -21.09
CA GLY A 289 -27.37 9.16 -21.44
C GLY A 289 -26.08 9.96 -21.21
N ALA A 290 -26.21 11.28 -21.15
CA ALA A 290 -25.07 12.19 -20.97
C ALA A 290 -24.41 12.07 -19.58
N ALA A 291 -25.14 11.58 -18.58
CA ALA A 291 -24.62 11.36 -17.23
C ALA A 291 -23.54 10.27 -17.24
N THR A 292 -23.81 9.12 -17.85
CA THR A 292 -22.84 8.02 -17.99
C THR A 292 -21.55 8.46 -18.67
N ARG A 293 -21.64 9.24 -19.76
CA ARG A 293 -20.46 9.77 -20.45
C ARG A 293 -19.63 10.70 -19.54
N ARG A 294 -20.28 11.60 -18.80
CA ARG A 294 -19.59 12.51 -17.86
C ARG A 294 -18.94 11.74 -16.71
N THR A 295 -19.63 10.75 -16.16
CA THR A 295 -19.11 9.89 -15.08
C THR A 295 -17.91 9.07 -15.56
N ALA A 296 -17.98 8.45 -16.75
CA ALA A 296 -16.86 7.72 -17.32
C ALA A 296 -15.63 8.61 -17.59
N ALA A 297 -15.85 9.84 -18.09
CA ALA A 297 -14.77 10.81 -18.29
C ALA A 297 -14.14 11.26 -16.96
N ALA A 298 -14.96 11.53 -15.94
CA ALA A 298 -14.49 11.84 -14.60
C ALA A 298 -13.74 10.67 -13.96
N GLY A 299 -14.21 9.43 -14.20
CA GLY A 299 -13.56 8.20 -13.74
C GLY A 299 -12.18 8.02 -14.34
N ARG A 300 -12.04 8.21 -15.66
CA ARG A 300 -10.74 8.20 -16.34
C ARG A 300 -9.78 9.23 -15.74
N ALA A 301 -10.22 10.48 -15.64
CA ALA A 301 -9.41 11.56 -15.11
C ALA A 301 -9.01 11.32 -13.64
N LEU A 302 -9.87 10.70 -12.83
CA LEU A 302 -9.54 10.36 -11.45
C LEU A 302 -8.55 9.20 -11.36
N ALA A 303 -8.74 8.13 -12.14
CA ALA A 303 -7.82 7.00 -12.18
C ALA A 303 -6.41 7.44 -12.60
N GLU A 304 -6.29 8.26 -13.64
CA GLU A 304 -5.02 8.84 -14.11
C GLU A 304 -4.34 9.72 -13.05
N ARG A 305 -5.11 10.45 -12.22
CA ARG A 305 -4.55 11.23 -11.10
C ARG A 305 -4.10 10.35 -9.93
N LEU A 306 -4.85 9.29 -9.61
CA LEU A 306 -4.57 8.42 -8.47
C LEU A 306 -3.41 7.46 -8.73
N GLU A 307 -3.16 7.08 -9.98
CA GLU A 307 -2.09 6.14 -10.36
C GLU A 307 -0.70 6.54 -9.85
N PRO A 308 -0.15 7.75 -10.15
CA PRO A 308 1.16 8.14 -9.63
C PRO A 308 1.18 8.24 -8.10
N LEU A 309 0.10 8.75 -7.49
CA LEU A 309 -0.01 8.84 -6.04
C LEU A 309 0.02 7.47 -5.35
N LEU A 310 -0.66 6.47 -5.93
CA LEU A 310 -0.68 5.09 -5.45
C LEU A 310 0.68 4.41 -5.60
N ALA A 311 1.42 4.70 -6.67
CA ALA A 311 2.77 4.20 -6.88
C ALA A 311 3.75 4.77 -5.84
N ASP A 312 3.71 6.08 -5.62
CA ASP A 312 4.56 6.76 -4.65
C ASP A 312 4.23 6.38 -3.20
N ALA A 313 2.94 6.20 -2.89
CA ALA A 313 2.45 5.79 -1.57
C ALA A 313 2.59 4.29 -1.27
N GLU A 314 3.09 3.48 -2.21
CA GLU A 314 3.24 2.02 -2.04
C GLU A 314 3.92 1.61 -0.73
N PRO A 315 5.00 2.26 -0.24
CA PRO A 315 5.61 1.94 1.05
C PRO A 315 4.67 2.05 2.25
N CYS A 316 3.65 2.91 2.18
CA CYS A 316 2.63 3.06 3.23
C CYS A 316 1.60 1.93 3.23
N GLY A 317 1.64 1.03 2.25
CA GLY A 317 0.77 -0.15 2.18
C GLY A 317 1.05 -1.21 3.24
N GLY A 318 2.26 -1.22 3.82
CA GLY A 318 2.64 -2.22 4.81
C GLY A 318 3.96 -1.94 5.52
N TYR A 319 4.17 -2.61 6.65
CA TYR A 319 5.35 -2.43 7.49
C TYR A 319 6.63 -2.90 6.80
N ARG A 320 6.58 -3.97 6.00
CA ARG A 320 7.74 -4.52 5.30
C ARG A 320 8.22 -3.58 4.20
N GLU A 321 7.29 -3.02 3.45
CA GLU A 321 7.50 -2.10 2.34
C GLU A 321 8.09 -0.78 2.85
N MET A 322 7.51 -0.23 3.93
CA MET A 322 8.04 0.97 4.61
C MET A 322 9.48 0.77 5.11
N LEU A 323 9.79 -0.39 5.71
CA LEU A 323 11.13 -0.69 6.22
C LEU A 323 12.18 -0.84 5.09
N ARG A 324 11.78 -1.35 3.92
CA ARG A 324 12.66 -1.45 2.74
C ARG A 324 12.87 -0.11 2.03
N ALA A 325 11.91 0.81 2.12
CA ALA A 325 12.01 2.12 1.50
C ALA A 325 13.14 2.97 2.11
N GLY A 326 13.91 3.65 1.25
CA GLY A 326 14.91 4.65 1.65
C GLY A 326 14.26 5.93 2.21
N PRO A 327 15.05 6.84 2.82
CA PRO A 327 14.54 8.04 3.48
C PRO A 327 13.70 8.94 2.56
N ASP A 328 14.15 9.17 1.32
CA ASP A 328 13.41 10.00 0.35
C ASP A 328 12.10 9.35 -0.09
N ARG A 329 12.12 8.05 -0.39
CA ARG A 329 10.91 7.30 -0.76
C ARG A 329 9.88 7.26 0.37
N ARG A 330 10.32 7.24 1.64
CA ARG A 330 9.40 7.34 2.80
C ARG A 330 8.77 8.71 2.96
N ARG A 331 9.53 9.79 2.70
CA ARG A 331 8.99 11.15 2.71
C ARG A 331 7.92 11.31 1.63
N LEU A 332 8.28 10.96 0.40
CA LEU A 332 7.36 11.00 -0.75
C LEU A 332 6.11 10.15 -0.50
N ALA A 333 6.26 8.92 0.01
CA ALA A 333 5.11 8.07 0.32
C ALA A 333 4.13 8.71 1.31
N ARG A 334 4.62 9.41 2.33
CA ARG A 334 3.77 10.08 3.33
C ARG A 334 3.05 11.30 2.74
N GLU A 335 3.74 12.06 1.89
CA GLU A 335 3.16 13.19 1.14
C GLU A 335 2.05 12.68 0.21
N SER A 336 2.32 11.63 -0.56
CA SER A 336 1.33 11.02 -1.46
C SER A 336 0.14 10.43 -0.69
N VAL A 337 0.34 9.83 0.49
CA VAL A 337 -0.78 9.40 1.35
C VAL A 337 -1.63 10.57 1.84
N ALA A 338 -1.05 11.73 2.14
CA ALA A 338 -1.82 12.91 2.53
C ALA A 338 -2.73 13.36 1.37
N LEU A 339 -2.18 13.45 0.15
CA LEU A 339 -2.94 13.76 -1.06
C LEU A 339 -4.04 12.71 -1.33
N LEU A 340 -3.75 11.42 -1.16
CA LEU A 340 -4.75 10.36 -1.29
C LEU A 340 -5.90 10.50 -0.29
N ARG A 341 -5.64 10.99 0.93
CA ARG A 341 -6.72 11.25 1.91
C ARG A 341 -7.62 12.39 1.47
N GLU A 342 -7.05 13.44 0.89
CA GLU A 342 -7.81 14.58 0.37
C GLU A 342 -8.70 14.16 -0.80
N GLU A 343 -8.14 13.42 -1.77
CA GLU A 343 -8.90 12.88 -2.91
C GLU A 343 -10.00 11.91 -2.44
N LEU A 344 -9.71 11.02 -1.49
CA LEU A 344 -10.72 10.13 -0.92
C LEU A 344 -11.84 10.89 -0.19
N ALA A 345 -11.51 11.96 0.53
CA ALA A 345 -12.49 12.78 1.23
C ALA A 345 -13.37 13.56 0.24
N ALA A 346 -12.78 14.11 -0.83
CA ALA A 346 -13.52 14.74 -1.92
C ALA A 346 -14.46 13.75 -2.61
N ALA A 347 -13.93 12.59 -3.01
CA ALA A 347 -14.72 11.54 -3.67
C ALA A 347 -15.85 10.98 -2.80
N ALA A 348 -15.65 10.89 -1.48
CA ALA A 348 -16.68 10.48 -0.55
C ALA A 348 -17.81 11.52 -0.42
N ARG A 349 -17.47 12.81 -0.32
CA ARG A 349 -18.47 13.90 -0.30
C ARG A 349 -19.33 13.91 -1.55
N ASP A 350 -18.73 13.60 -2.69
CA ASP A 350 -19.39 13.61 -3.99
C ASP A 350 -20.05 12.25 -4.32
N GLY A 351 -19.95 11.23 -3.47
CA GLY A 351 -20.47 9.89 -3.75
C GLY A 351 -19.93 9.27 -5.05
N LEU A 352 -18.66 9.56 -5.40
CA LEU A 352 -18.10 9.15 -6.70
C LEU A 352 -17.96 7.63 -6.85
N ALA A 353 -17.60 6.94 -5.77
CA ALA A 353 -17.42 5.49 -5.80
C ALA A 353 -18.70 4.78 -6.25
N ASP A 354 -19.83 5.09 -5.63
CA ASP A 354 -21.13 4.50 -5.96
C ASP A 354 -21.56 4.85 -7.38
N ARG A 355 -21.32 6.11 -7.82
CA ARG A 355 -21.61 6.52 -9.19
C ARG A 355 -20.80 5.77 -10.23
N PHE A 356 -19.51 5.52 -10.00
CA PHE A 356 -18.68 4.73 -10.91
C PHE A 356 -19.14 3.28 -10.97
N THR A 357 -19.39 2.66 -9.82
CA THR A 357 -19.90 1.28 -9.75
C THR A 357 -21.24 1.15 -10.46
N GLN A 358 -22.19 2.05 -10.18
CA GLN A 358 -23.50 2.05 -10.84
C GLN A 358 -23.37 2.22 -12.36
N THR A 359 -22.53 3.15 -12.81
CA THR A 359 -22.29 3.38 -14.24
C THR A 359 -21.74 2.14 -14.94
N SER A 360 -20.76 1.45 -14.33
CA SER A 360 -20.20 0.20 -14.85
C SER A 360 -21.28 -0.89 -14.93
N VAL A 361 -22.08 -1.06 -13.87
CA VAL A 361 -23.19 -2.04 -13.85
C VAL A 361 -24.21 -1.76 -14.95
N ASP A 362 -24.63 -0.51 -15.14
CA ASP A 362 -25.61 -0.12 -16.15
C ASP A 362 -25.09 -0.40 -17.56
N LEU A 363 -23.82 -0.09 -17.82
CA LEU A 363 -23.16 -0.37 -19.10
C LEU A 363 -23.01 -1.86 -19.40
N LEU A 364 -22.72 -2.68 -18.38
CA LEU A 364 -22.56 -4.13 -18.52
C LEU A 364 -23.91 -4.85 -18.68
N ARG A 365 -24.96 -4.40 -17.98
CA ARG A 365 -26.29 -5.01 -18.06
C ARG A 365 -26.89 -4.90 -19.46
N GLY A 366 -26.68 -3.77 -20.13
CA GLY A 366 -27.19 -3.54 -21.48
C GLY A 366 -26.54 -4.42 -22.56
N GLN A 367 -25.34 -4.97 -22.32
CA GLN A 367 -24.61 -5.77 -23.31
C GLN A 367 -25.03 -7.26 -23.37
N ASN A 368 -25.61 -7.80 -22.30
CA ASN A 368 -25.80 -9.25 -22.11
C ASN A 368 -27.26 -9.73 -22.25
N ASN A 369 -28.15 -8.94 -22.88
CA ASN A 369 -29.58 -9.24 -22.87
C ASN A 369 -30.04 -9.86 -24.21
N ASP A 370 -30.33 -11.16 -24.22
CA ASP A 370 -30.74 -11.91 -25.44
C ASP A 370 -32.11 -11.48 -26.00
N ALA A 371 -32.94 -10.84 -25.17
CA ALA A 371 -34.21 -10.21 -25.58
C ALA A 371 -34.03 -8.76 -26.09
N ALA A 372 -32.80 -8.26 -26.20
CA ALA A 372 -32.52 -6.84 -26.47
C ALA A 372 -32.98 -6.39 -27.86
N GLY A 373 -33.03 -7.26 -28.87
CA GLY A 373 -33.31 -6.83 -30.25
C GLY A 373 -34.67 -6.15 -30.44
N LEU A 374 -35.73 -6.71 -29.86
CA LEU A 374 -37.08 -6.15 -29.93
C LEU A 374 -37.23 -4.93 -29.00
N ALA A 375 -36.67 -5.01 -27.79
CA ALA A 375 -36.69 -3.90 -26.84
C ALA A 375 -35.97 -2.65 -27.40
N ALA A 376 -34.78 -2.85 -27.99
CA ALA A 376 -34.00 -1.79 -28.63
C ALA A 376 -34.73 -1.14 -29.79
N ARG A 377 -35.51 -1.94 -30.54
CA ARG A 377 -36.32 -1.42 -31.64
C ARG A 377 -37.47 -0.57 -31.13
N VAL A 378 -38.25 -1.07 -30.18
CA VAL A 378 -39.37 -0.33 -29.58
C VAL A 378 -38.88 0.98 -28.95
N ASP A 379 -37.72 0.97 -28.29
CA ASP A 379 -37.13 2.17 -27.73
C ASP A 379 -36.64 3.16 -28.80
N PHE A 380 -36.03 2.66 -29.88
CA PHE A 380 -35.65 3.48 -31.03
C PHE A 380 -36.86 4.15 -31.68
N ASP A 381 -37.95 3.42 -31.90
CA ASP A 381 -39.17 3.94 -32.51
C ASP A 381 -39.83 5.02 -31.63
N ALA A 382 -39.70 4.90 -30.30
CA ALA A 382 -40.16 5.92 -29.36
C ALA A 382 -39.25 7.16 -29.30
N ARG A 383 -37.93 7.01 -29.48
CA ARG A 383 -36.92 8.08 -29.25
C ARG A 383 -35.84 8.16 -30.34
N PRO A 384 -36.19 8.28 -31.64
CA PRO A 384 -35.21 8.16 -32.73
C PRO A 384 -34.16 9.28 -32.72
N ALA A 385 -34.53 10.48 -32.27
CA ALA A 385 -33.61 11.61 -32.18
C ALA A 385 -32.46 11.39 -31.19
N GLU A 386 -32.67 10.61 -30.12
CA GLU A 386 -31.63 10.33 -29.12
C GLU A 386 -30.58 9.36 -29.69
N TYR A 387 -31.04 8.30 -30.37
CA TYR A 387 -30.17 7.36 -31.07
C TYR A 387 -29.33 8.03 -32.15
N CYS A 388 -29.94 8.88 -32.98
CA CYS A 388 -29.21 9.65 -34.00
C CYS A 388 -28.14 10.54 -33.37
N ARG A 389 -28.46 11.23 -32.27
CA ARG A 389 -27.51 12.10 -31.55
C ARG A 389 -26.32 11.31 -30.99
N VAL A 390 -26.59 10.15 -30.38
CA VAL A 390 -25.54 9.27 -29.84
C VAL A 390 -24.66 8.73 -30.96
N LEU A 391 -25.24 8.25 -32.07
CA LEU A 391 -24.47 7.73 -33.18
C LEU A 391 -23.56 8.80 -33.78
N VAL A 392 -24.09 10.00 -34.06
CA VAL A 392 -23.27 11.13 -34.55
C VAL A 392 -22.14 11.45 -33.58
N GLY A 393 -22.40 11.41 -32.26
CA GLY A 393 -21.37 11.61 -31.24
C GLY A 393 -20.27 10.56 -31.22
N VAL A 394 -20.55 9.33 -31.66
CA VAL A 394 -19.60 8.19 -31.64
C VAL A 394 -18.86 8.01 -32.97
N THR A 395 -19.54 8.19 -34.10
CA THR A 395 -19.05 7.88 -35.45
C THR A 395 -18.91 9.12 -36.36
N GLY A 396 -19.50 10.26 -35.98
CA GLY A 396 -19.60 11.44 -36.84
C GLY A 396 -20.68 11.35 -37.92
N HIS A 397 -21.45 10.25 -37.98
CA HIS A 397 -22.43 9.96 -39.03
C HIS A 397 -23.82 9.68 -38.45
N GLY A 398 -24.87 10.01 -39.21
CA GLY A 398 -26.27 9.87 -38.77
C GLY A 398 -26.95 8.56 -39.19
N ILE A 399 -28.15 8.33 -38.64
CA ILE A 399 -29.14 7.36 -39.12
C ILE A 399 -30.26 8.10 -39.84
N VAL A 400 -30.84 7.46 -40.86
CA VAL A 400 -32.08 7.89 -41.50
C VAL A 400 -33.11 6.78 -41.37
N THR A 401 -34.31 7.10 -40.90
CA THR A 401 -35.47 6.19 -40.93
C THR A 401 -36.02 6.13 -42.35
N ALA A 402 -36.25 4.92 -42.86
CA ALA A 402 -37.00 4.75 -44.10
C ALA A 402 -38.48 4.66 -43.73
N ASP A 403 -39.26 5.66 -44.17
CA ASP A 403 -40.73 5.60 -44.16
C ASP A 403 -41.24 4.63 -45.23
#